data_AF-A0A7V7C306-F1
#
_entry.id   AF-A0A7V7C306-F1
#
_cell.length_a   1.000
_cell.length_b   1.000
_cell.length_c   1.000
_cell.angle_alpha   90.00
_cell.angle_beta   90.00
_cell.angle_gamma   90.00
#
_symmetry.space_group_name_H-M   'P 1'
#
loop_
_entity.id
_entity.type
_entity.pdbx_description
1 polymer ?
#
loop_
_entity_poly.entity_id
_entity_poly.type
_entity_poly.pdbx_seq_one_letter_code
_entity_poly.pdbx_strand_id
1 'polypeptide(L)'
;EDRFVVKDGGIYYSLLGVQNVGATTLRNFLEERKKNGPFKTYDEFVARTKEILNKRIVEYLVWAGALDEFGLPRKQMVLEYENSLSLATFAPLVGENLIERAFSDEEYNFEELSMYEREALGFNLKYSLLSRYRGFARKAGVVPIARMRNGYNRLLFTIKKLRRITTKTNKEMAFLEISDDSDEAEAVLFPDSYALFKYQLEPNGIYLGEGNAEERNGKLQFIIKKLKLLKDIDISKRE
;
A
#
# COMPACT_ATOMS: atom_id res chain seq x y z
N GLU A 1 -18.33 -9.56 9.12
CA GLU A 1 -19.03 -8.80 10.17
C GLU A 1 -18.76 -7.31 9.95
N ASP A 2 -19.51 -6.44 10.60
CA ASP A 2 -19.31 -4.98 10.59
C ASP A 2 -18.10 -4.52 11.42
N ARG A 3 -17.57 -5.41 12.26
CA ARG A 3 -16.39 -5.20 13.10
C ARG A 3 -15.21 -6.10 12.72
N PHE A 4 -14.03 -5.78 13.25
CA PHE A 4 -12.87 -6.66 13.25
C PHE A 4 -13.21 -7.99 13.93
N VAL A 5 -12.81 -9.10 13.30
CA VAL A 5 -13.05 -10.44 13.86
C VAL A 5 -11.71 -11.09 14.16
N VAL A 6 -11.55 -11.59 15.39
CA VAL A 6 -10.39 -12.42 15.76
C VAL A 6 -10.75 -13.86 15.44
N LYS A 7 -10.03 -14.48 14.52
CA LYS A 7 -10.24 -15.89 14.13
C LYS A 7 -8.92 -16.49 13.66
N ASP A 8 -8.72 -17.78 13.92
CA ASP A 8 -7.56 -18.56 13.44
C ASP A 8 -6.19 -17.89 13.73
N GLY A 9 -6.07 -17.25 14.90
CA GLY A 9 -4.84 -16.56 15.31
C GLY A 9 -4.57 -15.23 14.60
N GLY A 10 -5.49 -14.75 13.77
CA GLY A 10 -5.43 -13.47 13.05
C GLY A 10 -6.56 -12.52 13.40
N ILE A 11 -6.39 -11.25 12.98
CA ILE A 11 -7.44 -10.23 13.01
C ILE A 11 -7.87 -9.98 11.57
N TYR A 12 -9.14 -10.25 11.28
CA TYR A 12 -9.74 -10.00 9.97
C TYR A 12 -10.24 -8.56 9.90
N TYR A 13 -9.77 -7.84 8.89
CA TYR A 13 -10.17 -6.46 8.61
C TYR A 13 -11.63 -6.43 8.14
N SER A 14 -12.46 -5.56 8.73
CA SER A 14 -13.87 -5.43 8.34
C SER A 14 -13.98 -4.82 6.94
N LEU A 15 -14.94 -5.29 6.14
CA LEU A 15 -15.26 -4.67 4.85
C LEU A 15 -15.75 -3.22 5.01
N LEU A 16 -16.25 -2.80 6.18
CA LEU A 16 -16.56 -1.39 6.43
C LEU A 16 -15.33 -0.49 6.50
N GLY A 17 -14.16 -1.08 6.76
CA GLY A 17 -12.90 -0.33 6.74
C GLY A 17 -12.36 -0.11 5.32
N VAL A 18 -12.98 -0.73 4.30
CA VAL A 18 -12.62 -0.53 2.89
C VAL A 18 -13.33 0.72 2.40
N GLN A 19 -12.56 1.66 1.85
CA GLN A 19 -13.08 2.88 1.25
C GLN A 19 -14.12 2.54 0.17
N ASN A 20 -15.18 3.35 0.03
CA ASN A 20 -16.34 3.11 -0.85
C ASN A 20 -17.25 1.92 -0.49
N VAL A 21 -16.98 1.18 0.59
CA VAL A 21 -17.88 0.11 1.06
C VAL A 21 -18.67 0.58 2.29
N GLY A 22 -19.94 0.91 2.09
CA GLY A 22 -20.84 1.37 3.16
C GLY A 22 -21.52 0.23 3.94
N ALA A 23 -22.17 0.61 5.04
CA ALA A 23 -22.93 -0.31 5.90
C ALA A 23 -24.01 -1.10 5.14
N THR A 24 -24.72 -0.45 4.21
CA THR A 24 -25.74 -1.10 3.38
C THR A 24 -25.12 -2.12 2.42
N THR A 25 -24.03 -1.76 1.75
CA THR A 25 -23.29 -2.66 0.84
C THR A 25 -22.82 -3.91 1.58
N LEU A 26 -22.22 -3.74 2.76
CA LEU A 26 -21.80 -4.88 3.59
C LEU A 26 -22.99 -5.76 3.99
N ARG A 27 -24.08 -5.15 4.47
CA ARG A 27 -25.27 -5.91 4.88
C ARG A 27 -25.79 -6.76 3.73
N ASN A 28 -25.91 -6.19 2.54
CA ASN A 28 -26.40 -6.89 1.37
C ASN A 28 -25.47 -8.06 0.97
N PHE A 29 -24.14 -7.90 1.05
CA PHE A 29 -23.21 -9.00 0.82
C PHE A 29 -23.38 -10.14 1.84
N LEU A 30 -23.55 -9.80 3.12
CA LEU A 30 -23.74 -10.80 4.18
C LEU A 30 -25.07 -11.55 4.03
N GLU A 31 -26.14 -10.85 3.67
CA GLU A 31 -27.46 -11.45 3.40
C GLU A 31 -27.42 -12.38 2.20
N GLU A 32 -26.82 -11.95 1.09
CA GLU A 32 -26.63 -12.76 -0.11
C GLU A 32 -25.80 -14.02 0.17
N ARG A 33 -24.69 -13.88 0.91
CA ARG A 33 -23.86 -15.02 1.33
C ARG A 33 -24.57 -15.94 2.32
N LYS A 34 -25.41 -15.42 3.22
CA LYS A 34 -26.21 -16.22 4.15
C LYS A 34 -27.29 -17.02 3.43
N LYS A 35 -27.91 -16.44 2.40
CA LYS A 35 -28.99 -17.09 1.64
C LYS A 35 -28.48 -18.15 0.68
N ASN A 36 -27.40 -17.86 -0.05
CA ASN A 36 -26.94 -18.68 -1.17
C ASN A 36 -25.57 -19.34 -0.92
N GLY A 37 -25.00 -19.17 0.27
CA GLY A 37 -23.70 -19.75 0.65
C GLY A 37 -22.49 -18.94 0.17
N PRO A 38 -21.26 -19.46 0.39
CA PRO A 38 -20.03 -18.79 -0.03
C PRO A 38 -19.97 -18.59 -1.55
N PHE A 39 -19.26 -17.55 -1.99
CA PHE A 39 -18.96 -17.32 -3.41
C PHE A 39 -17.81 -18.24 -3.81
N LYS A 40 -17.95 -19.01 -4.90
CA LYS A 40 -16.92 -19.98 -5.33
C LYS A 40 -16.00 -19.42 -6.40
N THR A 41 -16.52 -18.57 -7.28
CA THR A 41 -15.76 -17.93 -8.36
C THR A 41 -16.03 -16.43 -8.40
N TYR A 42 -15.13 -15.69 -9.04
CA TYR A 42 -15.29 -14.25 -9.26
C TYR A 42 -16.56 -13.92 -10.05
N ASP A 43 -16.84 -14.68 -11.12
CA ASP A 43 -18.06 -14.48 -11.92
C ASP A 43 -19.34 -14.76 -11.13
N GLU A 44 -19.33 -15.79 -10.28
CA GLU A 44 -20.46 -16.09 -9.40
C GLU A 44 -20.68 -14.95 -8.40
N PHE A 45 -19.61 -14.40 -7.84
CA PHE A 45 -19.68 -13.22 -6.97
C PHE A 45 -20.30 -12.03 -7.71
N VAL A 46 -19.79 -11.67 -8.90
CA VAL A 46 -20.32 -10.57 -9.71
C VAL A 46 -21.79 -10.81 -10.05
N ALA A 47 -22.15 -12.00 -10.51
CA ALA A 47 -23.51 -12.33 -10.91
C ALA A 47 -24.52 -12.24 -9.76
N ARG A 48 -24.16 -12.79 -8.59
CA ARG A 48 -25.01 -12.79 -7.39
C ARG A 48 -25.13 -11.41 -6.75
N THR A 49 -24.19 -10.51 -7.00
CA THR A 49 -24.11 -9.21 -6.31
C THR A 49 -24.21 -8.01 -7.25
N LYS A 50 -24.57 -8.20 -8.53
CA LYS A 50 -24.64 -7.14 -9.55
C LYS A 50 -25.45 -5.91 -9.15
N GLU A 51 -26.52 -6.07 -8.36
CA GLU A 51 -27.37 -4.97 -7.88
C GLU A 51 -26.73 -4.19 -6.70
N ILE A 52 -25.68 -4.76 -6.09
CA ILE A 52 -24.91 -4.18 -4.98
C ILE A 52 -23.65 -3.48 -5.53
N LEU A 53 -23.07 -4.04 -6.60
CA LEU A 53 -21.80 -3.62 -7.15
C LEU A 53 -21.91 -2.39 -8.06
N ASN A 54 -20.86 -1.59 -8.02
CA ASN A 54 -20.46 -0.74 -9.12
C ASN A 54 -18.95 -0.93 -9.31
N LYS A 55 -18.41 -0.40 -10.41
CA LYS A 55 -16.99 -0.56 -10.74
C LYS A 55 -16.06 -0.09 -9.61
N ARG A 56 -16.38 1.04 -8.97
CA ARG A 56 -15.61 1.60 -7.86
C ARG A 56 -15.57 0.67 -6.64
N ILE A 57 -16.70 0.06 -6.29
CA ILE A 57 -16.77 -0.91 -5.17
C ILE A 57 -15.89 -2.12 -5.48
N VAL A 58 -15.94 -2.64 -6.71
CA VAL A 58 -15.13 -3.80 -7.11
C VAL A 58 -13.64 -3.48 -7.08
N GLU A 59 -13.22 -2.35 -7.67
CA GLU A 59 -11.83 -1.87 -7.60
C GLU A 59 -11.32 -1.87 -6.16
N TYR A 60 -12.08 -1.28 -5.23
CA TYR A 60 -11.67 -1.16 -3.83
C TYR A 60 -11.67 -2.47 -3.07
N LEU A 61 -12.62 -3.37 -3.33
CA LEU A 61 -12.62 -4.72 -2.75
C LEU A 61 -11.40 -5.52 -3.22
N VAL A 62 -11.06 -5.42 -4.51
CA VAL A 62 -9.88 -6.07 -5.10
C VAL A 62 -8.60 -5.48 -4.51
N TRP A 63 -8.46 -4.16 -4.47
CA TRP A 63 -7.29 -3.47 -3.93
C TRP A 63 -7.11 -3.67 -2.42
N ALA A 64 -8.20 -3.82 -1.67
CA ALA A 64 -8.18 -4.21 -0.27
C ALA A 64 -7.75 -5.68 -0.05
N GLY A 65 -7.76 -6.50 -1.10
CA GLY A 65 -7.52 -7.94 -1.01
C GLY A 65 -8.70 -8.76 -0.52
N ALA A 66 -9.90 -8.19 -0.47
CA ALA A 66 -11.11 -8.89 -0.03
C ALA A 66 -11.50 -10.04 -0.97
N LEU A 67 -11.03 -10.01 -2.21
CA LEU A 67 -11.34 -11.00 -3.25
C LEU A 67 -10.14 -11.89 -3.60
N ASP A 68 -9.03 -11.82 -2.84
CA ASP A 68 -7.80 -12.60 -3.10
C ASP A 68 -8.04 -14.13 -3.06
N GLU A 69 -9.08 -14.59 -2.35
CA GLU A 69 -9.45 -16.02 -2.27
C GLU A 69 -9.86 -16.63 -3.62
N PHE A 70 -10.24 -15.81 -4.62
CA PHE A 70 -10.54 -16.31 -5.96
C PHE A 70 -9.30 -16.73 -6.75
N GLY A 71 -8.09 -16.41 -6.27
CA GLY A 71 -6.83 -16.84 -6.89
C GLY A 71 -6.53 -16.16 -8.23
N LEU A 72 -7.22 -15.07 -8.57
CA LEU A 72 -6.97 -14.28 -9.77
C LEU A 72 -6.04 -13.09 -9.46
N PRO A 73 -5.19 -12.67 -10.41
CA PRO A 73 -4.51 -11.39 -10.35
C PRO A 73 -5.48 -10.24 -10.10
N ARG A 74 -5.08 -9.28 -9.27
CA ARG A 74 -5.92 -8.13 -8.91
C ARG A 74 -6.20 -7.26 -10.14
N LYS A 75 -5.17 -7.01 -10.96
CA LYS A 75 -5.34 -6.27 -12.22
C LYS A 75 -6.34 -6.96 -13.16
N GLN A 76 -6.24 -8.27 -13.30
CA GLN A 76 -7.19 -9.05 -14.09
C GLN A 76 -8.63 -8.90 -13.59
N MET A 77 -8.89 -9.05 -12.28
CA MET A 77 -10.25 -8.90 -11.73
C MET A 77 -10.85 -7.52 -12.03
N VAL A 78 -10.04 -6.45 -11.92
CA VAL A 78 -10.49 -5.08 -12.21
C VAL A 78 -10.82 -4.90 -13.69
N LEU A 79 -9.95 -5.36 -14.59
CA LEU A 79 -10.16 -5.25 -16.04
C LEU A 79 -11.37 -6.05 -16.52
N GLU A 80 -11.56 -7.25 -15.96
CA GLU A 80 -12.59 -8.20 -16.35
C GLU A 80 -13.96 -7.95 -15.72
N TYR A 81 -14.11 -6.95 -14.84
CA TYR A 81 -15.36 -6.69 -14.16
C TYR A 81 -16.54 -6.47 -15.14
N GLU A 82 -16.36 -5.64 -16.16
CA GLU A 82 -17.42 -5.32 -17.13
C GLU A 82 -17.82 -6.53 -17.98
N ASN A 83 -16.85 -7.38 -18.35
CA ASN A 83 -17.10 -8.63 -19.04
C ASN A 83 -17.89 -9.60 -18.15
N SER A 84 -17.51 -9.69 -16.87
CA SER A 84 -18.17 -10.55 -15.88
C SER A 84 -19.61 -10.08 -15.59
N LEU A 85 -19.83 -8.76 -15.55
CA LEU A 85 -21.16 -8.16 -15.40
C LEU A 85 -22.04 -8.41 -16.63
N SER A 86 -21.45 -8.33 -17.82
CA SER A 86 -22.14 -8.62 -19.08
C SER A 86 -22.53 -10.10 -19.15
N LEU A 87 -21.62 -11.00 -18.78
CA LEU A 87 -21.91 -12.43 -18.67
C LEU A 87 -23.06 -12.69 -17.68
N ALA A 88 -23.03 -12.09 -16.50
CA ALA A 88 -24.09 -12.21 -15.51
C ALA A 88 -25.48 -11.73 -16.01
N THR A 89 -25.49 -10.80 -16.96
CA THR A 89 -26.72 -10.22 -17.50
C THR A 89 -27.26 -11.04 -18.68
N PHE A 90 -26.38 -11.50 -19.57
CA PHE A 90 -26.78 -12.10 -20.84
C PHE A 90 -26.67 -13.63 -20.86
N ALA A 91 -25.87 -14.27 -20.02
CA ALA A 91 -25.75 -15.73 -19.99
C ALA A 91 -27.09 -16.47 -19.80
N PRO A 92 -28.04 -15.99 -18.95
CA PRO A 92 -29.36 -16.63 -18.83
C PRO A 92 -30.21 -16.56 -20.11
N LEU A 93 -29.90 -15.62 -21.02
CA LEU A 93 -30.67 -15.36 -22.23
C LEU A 93 -30.08 -16.07 -23.46
N VAL A 94 -28.74 -16.11 -23.56
CA VAL A 94 -28.06 -16.53 -24.79
C VAL A 94 -27.12 -17.73 -24.59
N GLY A 95 -26.92 -18.17 -23.34
CA GLY A 95 -25.97 -19.22 -22.97
C GLY A 95 -24.54 -18.71 -22.81
N GLU A 96 -23.74 -19.41 -22.00
CA GLU A 96 -22.37 -19.00 -21.63
C GLU A 96 -21.37 -18.99 -22.80
N ASN A 97 -21.63 -19.78 -23.84
CA ASN A 97 -20.68 -20.06 -24.93
C ASN A 97 -20.47 -18.90 -25.93
N LEU A 98 -21.13 -17.75 -25.77
CA LEU A 98 -21.07 -16.64 -26.73
C LEU A 98 -20.16 -15.49 -26.29
N ILE A 99 -19.55 -15.58 -25.10
CA ILE A 99 -18.59 -14.58 -24.61
C ILE A 99 -17.22 -15.26 -24.53
N GLU A 100 -16.41 -15.06 -25.58
CA GLU A 100 -15.01 -15.49 -25.58
C GLU A 100 -14.22 -14.62 -24.60
N ARG A 101 -13.56 -15.24 -23.63
CA ARG A 101 -12.76 -14.54 -22.61
C ARG A 101 -11.29 -14.89 -22.77
N ALA A 102 -10.47 -13.87 -22.95
CA ALA A 102 -9.03 -13.99 -22.83
C ALA A 102 -8.64 -13.53 -21.41
N PHE A 103 -8.45 -14.48 -20.50
CA PHE A 103 -7.84 -14.16 -19.21
C PHE A 103 -6.35 -13.92 -19.42
N SER A 104 -5.86 -12.75 -18.99
CA SER A 104 -4.43 -12.48 -18.92
C SER A 104 -3.94 -12.72 -17.49
N ASP A 105 -2.76 -13.30 -17.33
CA ASP A 105 -2.06 -13.38 -16.04
C ASP A 105 -1.42 -12.03 -15.64
N GLU A 106 -1.97 -10.92 -16.13
CA GLU A 106 -1.42 -9.60 -15.93
C GLU A 106 -1.68 -9.14 -14.49
N GLU A 107 -0.65 -8.68 -13.81
CA GLU A 107 -0.72 -8.14 -12.45
C GLU A 107 -0.08 -6.75 -12.38
N TYR A 108 -0.53 -5.95 -11.43
CA TYR A 108 0.10 -4.68 -11.06
C TYR A 108 1.54 -4.90 -10.55
N ASN A 109 2.41 -3.92 -10.78
CA ASN A 109 3.72 -3.92 -10.13
C ASN A 109 3.59 -3.65 -8.62
N PHE A 110 4.69 -3.81 -7.87
CA PHE A 110 4.67 -3.66 -6.42
C PHE A 110 4.26 -2.25 -5.98
N GLU A 111 4.75 -1.22 -6.67
CA GLU A 111 4.46 0.18 -6.40
C GLU A 111 2.97 0.49 -6.58
N GLU A 112 2.37 -0.01 -7.65
CA GLU A 112 0.93 0.07 -7.92
C GLU A 112 0.12 -0.69 -6.85
N LEU A 113 0.49 -1.93 -6.52
CA LEU A 113 -0.19 -2.71 -5.46
C LEU A 113 -0.15 -2.01 -4.11
N SER A 114 1.00 -1.42 -3.76
CA SER A 114 1.19 -0.63 -2.55
C SER A 114 0.29 0.61 -2.55
N MET A 115 0.29 1.38 -3.66
CA MET A 115 -0.57 2.55 -3.80
C MET A 115 -2.05 2.20 -3.67
N TYR A 116 -2.52 1.18 -4.39
CA TYR A 116 -3.91 0.76 -4.41
C TYR A 116 -4.39 0.21 -3.06
N GLU A 117 -3.58 -0.61 -2.38
CA GLU A 117 -3.92 -1.10 -1.03
C GLU A 117 -4.07 0.07 -0.05
N ARG A 118 -3.19 1.07 -0.15
CA ARG A 118 -3.27 2.29 0.68
C ARG A 118 -4.49 3.15 0.32
N GLU A 119 -4.83 3.27 -0.96
CA GLU A 119 -6.05 3.96 -1.38
C GLU A 119 -7.31 3.25 -0.83
N ALA A 120 -7.33 1.91 -0.85
CA ALA A 120 -8.47 1.12 -0.43
C ALA A 120 -8.65 1.05 1.10
N LEU A 121 -7.56 0.98 1.85
CA LEU A 121 -7.58 0.74 3.31
C LEU A 121 -7.15 1.95 4.13
N GLY A 122 -6.50 2.94 3.51
CA GLY A 122 -5.82 4.06 4.17
C GLY A 122 -4.39 3.74 4.64
N PHE A 123 -3.93 2.50 4.51
CA PHE A 123 -2.59 2.04 4.91
C PHE A 123 -2.23 0.71 4.23
N ASN A 124 -0.95 0.35 4.23
CA ASN A 124 -0.48 -0.92 3.66
C ASN A 124 -0.48 -2.07 4.69
N LEU A 125 -1.28 -3.10 4.43
CA LEU A 125 -1.26 -4.35 5.20
C LEU A 125 -0.15 -5.28 4.70
N LYS A 126 -0.17 -5.57 3.39
CA LYS A 126 0.70 -6.55 2.72
C LYS A 126 1.81 -5.87 1.91
N TYR A 127 1.50 -4.81 1.16
CA TYR A 127 2.42 -4.23 0.17
C TYR A 127 3.17 -3.03 0.75
N SER A 128 4.03 -3.31 1.72
CA SER A 128 4.89 -2.32 2.37
C SER A 128 6.34 -2.73 2.25
N LEU A 129 7.18 -1.87 1.66
CA LEU A 129 8.64 -2.09 1.59
C LEU A 129 9.26 -2.15 2.98
N LEU A 130 8.66 -1.44 3.94
CA LEU A 130 9.14 -1.33 5.31
C LEU A 130 8.61 -2.45 6.22
N SER A 131 7.66 -3.26 5.75
CA SER A 131 7.03 -4.34 6.52
C SER A 131 8.05 -5.33 7.07
N ARG A 132 9.06 -5.68 6.26
CA ARG A 132 10.19 -6.56 6.62
C ARG A 132 11.02 -5.99 7.78
N TYR A 133 10.95 -4.68 7.99
CA TYR A 133 11.70 -3.95 9.00
C TYR A 133 10.87 -3.59 10.23
N ARG A 134 9.58 -3.95 10.32
CA ARG A 134 8.70 -3.57 11.46
C ARG A 134 9.30 -3.90 12.83
N GLY A 135 9.85 -5.10 13.01
CA GLY A 135 10.47 -5.52 14.26
C GLY A 135 11.70 -4.68 14.62
N PHE A 136 12.55 -4.42 13.62
CA PHE A 136 13.70 -3.54 13.75
C PHE A 136 13.28 -2.08 14.05
N ALA A 137 12.34 -1.53 13.29
CA ALA A 137 11.83 -0.18 13.42
C ALA A 137 11.29 0.08 14.84
N ARG A 138 10.51 -0.86 15.38
CA ARG A 138 10.00 -0.79 16.76
C ARG A 138 11.13 -0.76 17.78
N LYS A 139 12.13 -1.64 17.65
CA LYS A 139 13.30 -1.68 18.56
C LYS A 139 14.18 -0.44 18.43
N ALA A 140 14.32 0.10 17.22
CA ALA A 140 15.17 1.27 16.93
C ALA A 140 14.52 2.61 17.32
N GLY A 141 13.24 2.62 17.72
CA GLY A 141 12.50 3.84 18.05
C GLY A 141 12.17 4.69 16.82
N VAL A 142 11.93 4.03 15.68
CA VAL A 142 11.52 4.71 14.46
C VAL A 142 10.09 5.25 14.61
N VAL A 143 9.86 6.48 14.17
CA VAL A 143 8.53 7.07 14.06
C VAL A 143 8.11 7.15 12.59
N PRO A 144 6.81 6.96 12.28
CA PRO A 144 6.31 7.22 10.93
C PRO A 144 6.48 8.69 10.52
N ILE A 145 6.71 8.96 9.25
CA ILE A 145 6.86 10.32 8.70
C ILE A 145 5.63 11.19 9.03
N ALA A 146 4.41 10.64 8.92
CA ALA A 146 3.17 11.34 9.29
C ALA A 146 3.14 11.82 10.75
N ARG A 147 4.01 11.26 11.61
CA ARG A 147 4.12 11.59 13.03
C ARG A 147 5.44 12.26 13.38
N MET A 148 6.26 12.64 12.39
CA MET A 148 7.47 13.41 12.59
C MET A 148 7.16 14.74 13.29
N ARG A 149 7.98 15.13 14.27
CA ARG A 149 7.80 16.37 15.05
C ARG A 149 9.07 17.21 15.02
N ASN A 150 8.95 18.50 15.32
CA ASN A 150 10.13 19.36 15.51
C ASN A 150 11.07 18.76 16.57
N GLY A 151 12.39 18.79 16.32
CA GLY A 151 13.41 18.15 17.16
C GLY A 151 13.91 16.82 16.61
N TYR A 152 14.50 15.98 17.47
CA TYR A 152 15.17 14.76 17.05
C TYR A 152 14.18 13.65 16.67
N ASN A 153 14.37 13.03 15.50
CA ASN A 153 13.58 11.90 15.01
C ASN A 153 14.50 10.81 14.44
N ARG A 154 13.99 9.57 14.47
CA ARG A 154 14.53 8.44 13.72
C ARG A 154 13.47 7.97 12.74
N LEU A 155 13.81 7.93 11.46
CA LEU A 155 12.89 7.61 10.39
C LEU A 155 13.43 6.43 9.58
N LEU A 156 12.53 5.55 9.17
CA LEU A 156 12.80 4.50 8.19
C LEU A 156 12.07 4.89 6.90
N PHE A 157 12.81 5.10 5.81
CA PHE A 157 12.24 5.67 4.61
C PHE A 157 12.96 5.19 3.35
N THR A 158 12.29 5.37 2.21
CA THR A 158 12.85 5.24 0.87
C THR A 158 13.08 6.62 0.27
N ILE A 159 14.13 6.77 -0.53
CA ILE A 159 14.39 8.01 -1.30
C ILE A 159 13.63 7.93 -2.62
N LYS A 160 12.64 8.82 -2.82
CA LYS A 160 11.89 8.99 -4.08
C LYS A 160 12.66 9.83 -5.08
N LYS A 161 13.25 10.92 -4.59
CA LYS A 161 13.98 11.88 -5.44
C LYS A 161 15.21 12.40 -4.72
N LEU A 162 16.28 12.60 -5.48
CA LEU A 162 17.54 13.16 -4.99
C LEU A 162 17.97 14.31 -5.91
N ARG A 163 18.15 15.50 -5.32
CA ARG A 163 18.66 16.69 -6.01
C ARG A 163 19.94 17.18 -5.35
N ARG A 164 21.07 17.02 -6.06
CA ARG A 164 22.38 17.53 -5.66
C ARG A 164 22.47 19.02 -5.99
N ILE A 165 23.02 19.81 -5.07
CA ILE A 165 23.30 21.22 -5.29
C ILE A 165 24.66 21.58 -4.69
N THR A 166 25.28 22.63 -5.24
CA THR A 166 26.49 23.23 -4.69
C THR A 166 26.11 24.51 -3.95
N THR A 167 26.58 24.66 -2.71
CA THR A 167 26.34 25.85 -1.91
C THR A 167 27.11 27.05 -2.46
N LYS A 168 26.76 28.26 -1.98
CA LYS A 168 27.53 29.49 -2.27
C LYS A 168 29.00 29.40 -1.84
N THR A 169 29.32 28.53 -0.89
CA THR A 169 30.68 28.27 -0.39
C THR A 169 31.39 27.14 -1.16
N ASN A 170 30.87 26.76 -2.33
CA ASN A 170 31.42 25.72 -3.21
C ASN A 170 31.50 24.32 -2.56
N LYS A 171 30.59 24.01 -1.63
CA LYS A 171 30.47 22.67 -1.03
C LYS A 171 29.21 21.97 -1.56
N GLU A 172 29.29 20.67 -1.84
CA GLU A 172 28.13 19.91 -2.31
C GLU A 172 27.19 19.54 -1.14
N MET A 173 25.88 19.53 -1.40
CA MET A 173 24.85 19.04 -0.49
C MET A 173 23.69 18.42 -1.28
N ALA A 174 22.72 17.79 -0.61
CA ALA A 174 21.57 17.18 -1.28
C ALA A 174 20.24 17.49 -0.59
N PHE A 175 19.22 17.77 -1.40
CA PHE A 175 17.82 17.71 -1.03
C PHE A 175 17.23 16.39 -1.47
N LEU A 176 16.49 15.74 -0.57
CA LEU A 176 15.86 14.45 -0.80
C LEU A 176 14.36 14.58 -0.61
N GLU A 177 13.60 13.86 -1.42
CA GLU A 177 12.20 13.55 -1.20
C GLU A 177 12.14 12.14 -0.65
N ILE A 178 11.72 12.00 0.60
CA ILE A 178 11.70 10.73 1.32
C ILE A 178 10.26 10.32 1.60
N SER A 179 10.01 9.02 1.65
CA SER A 179 8.67 8.48 1.88
C SER A 179 8.72 7.21 2.72
N ASP A 180 7.66 7.00 3.49
CA ASP A 180 7.32 5.73 4.12
C ASP A 180 5.85 5.39 3.81
N ASP A 181 5.32 4.30 4.38
CA ASP A 181 3.92 3.91 4.16
C ASP A 181 2.92 4.93 4.74
N SER A 182 3.38 5.90 5.56
CA SER A 182 2.55 6.85 6.28
C SER A 182 2.48 8.23 5.62
N ASP A 183 3.57 8.76 5.04
CA ASP A 183 3.59 10.07 4.38
C ASP A 183 4.90 10.29 3.59
N GLU A 184 4.97 11.44 2.92
CA GLU A 184 6.17 11.95 2.26
C GLU A 184 6.71 13.18 3.00
N ALA A 185 8.03 13.39 2.96
CA ALA A 185 8.68 14.55 3.57
C ALA A 185 9.91 15.01 2.79
N GLU A 186 10.26 16.28 2.96
CA GLU A 186 11.53 16.82 2.50
C GLU A 186 12.62 16.54 3.52
N ALA A 187 13.76 16.04 3.04
CA ALA A 187 14.96 15.86 3.84
C ALA A 187 16.17 16.55 3.22
N VAL A 188 17.16 16.88 4.06
CA VAL A 188 18.38 17.56 3.65
C VAL A 188 19.61 16.89 4.25
N LEU A 189 20.62 16.69 3.40
CA LEU A 189 21.97 16.33 3.79
C LEU A 189 22.85 17.56 3.54
N PHE A 190 23.18 18.29 4.61
CA PHE A 190 24.16 19.38 4.55
C PHE A 190 25.55 18.87 4.17
N PRO A 191 26.50 19.73 3.75
CA PRO A 191 27.75 19.29 3.18
C PRO A 191 28.54 18.24 3.96
N ASP A 192 28.65 18.40 5.27
CA ASP A 192 29.40 17.46 6.11
C ASP A 192 28.72 16.08 6.13
N SER A 193 27.39 16.02 6.32
CA SER A 193 26.63 14.76 6.22
C SER A 193 26.66 14.19 4.80
N TYR A 194 26.51 15.03 3.77
CA TYR A 194 26.49 14.59 2.37
C TYR A 194 27.82 13.97 1.96
N ALA A 195 28.95 14.56 2.35
CA ALA A 195 30.28 14.02 2.07
C ALA A 195 30.46 12.60 2.64
N LEU A 196 29.86 12.31 3.81
CA LEU A 196 29.92 10.99 4.45
C LEU A 196 29.04 9.94 3.75
N PHE A 197 27.87 10.35 3.24
CA PHE A 197 26.85 9.39 2.79
C PHE A 197 26.62 9.37 1.28
N LYS A 198 27.22 10.28 0.49
CA LYS A 198 26.93 10.45 -0.96
C LYS A 198 27.02 9.18 -1.81
N TYR A 199 27.86 8.23 -1.43
CA TYR A 199 28.04 6.95 -2.15
C TYR A 199 27.03 5.87 -1.74
N GLN A 200 26.23 6.10 -0.71
CA GLN A 200 25.20 5.17 -0.24
C GLN A 200 23.81 5.54 -0.76
N LEU A 201 23.65 6.69 -1.44
CA LEU A 201 22.36 7.22 -1.88
C LEU A 201 21.95 6.61 -3.23
N GLU A 202 21.28 5.47 -3.15
CA GLU A 202 20.68 4.72 -4.24
C GLU A 202 19.15 4.94 -4.29
N PRO A 203 18.54 5.13 -5.48
CA PRO A 203 17.09 5.09 -5.64
C PRO A 203 16.49 3.78 -5.11
N ASN A 204 15.31 3.85 -4.51
CA ASN A 204 14.59 2.69 -3.95
C ASN A 204 15.28 1.96 -2.78
N GLY A 205 16.46 2.41 -2.33
CA GLY A 205 17.08 1.91 -1.11
C GLY A 205 16.24 2.23 0.13
N ILE A 206 16.27 1.34 1.13
CA ILE A 206 15.62 1.55 2.44
C ILE A 206 16.67 2.09 3.41
N TYR A 207 16.39 3.22 4.04
CA TYR A 207 17.34 3.90 4.91
C TYR A 207 16.79 4.06 6.31
N LEU A 208 17.66 3.84 7.31
CA LEU A 208 17.47 4.40 8.65
C LEU A 208 18.20 5.74 8.71
N GLY A 209 17.44 6.82 8.87
CA GLY A 209 17.97 8.16 9.09
C GLY A 209 17.73 8.64 10.51
N GLU A 210 18.74 9.28 11.10
CA GLU A 210 18.62 9.98 12.38
C GLU A 210 18.98 11.44 12.20
N GLY A 211 18.19 12.34 12.78
CA GLY A 211 18.31 13.75 12.48
C GLY A 211 17.36 14.61 13.27
N ASN A 212 17.44 15.92 13.03
CA ASN A 212 16.47 16.87 13.57
C ASN A 212 15.49 17.25 12.46
N ALA A 213 14.20 17.28 12.75
CA ALA A 213 13.24 17.97 11.90
C ALA A 213 13.12 19.41 12.39
N GLU A 214 13.17 20.37 11.46
CA GLU A 214 13.00 21.79 11.73
C GLU A 214 11.90 22.35 10.81
N GLU A 215 11.09 23.25 11.33
CA GLU A 215 10.08 23.91 10.51
C GLU A 215 10.70 25.03 9.68
N ARG A 216 10.50 24.97 8.36
CA ARG A 216 10.94 25.98 7.39
C ARG A 216 9.81 26.25 6.40
N ASN A 217 9.43 27.51 6.24
CA ASN A 217 8.34 27.92 5.35
C ASN A 217 7.01 27.15 5.58
N GLY A 218 6.70 26.85 6.85
CA GLY A 218 5.47 26.13 7.24
C GLY A 218 5.47 24.63 6.94
N LYS A 219 6.62 24.04 6.58
CA LYS A 219 6.80 22.59 6.43
C LYS A 219 7.94 22.09 7.30
N LEU A 220 7.79 20.90 7.89
CA LEU A 220 8.89 20.24 8.57
C LEU A 220 9.87 19.68 7.54
N GLN A 221 11.14 20.04 7.69
CA GLN A 221 12.25 19.52 6.89
C GLN A 221 13.16 18.67 7.77
N PHE A 222 13.43 17.44 7.35
CA PHE A 222 14.26 16.50 8.09
C PHE A 222 15.75 16.67 7.76
N ILE A 223 16.53 17.15 8.72
CA ILE A 223 17.97 17.35 8.61
C ILE A 223 18.70 16.08 9.05
N ILE A 224 19.19 15.32 8.08
CA ILE A 224 19.83 14.02 8.32
C ILE A 224 21.25 14.23 8.86
N LYS A 225 21.50 13.68 10.05
CA LYS A 225 22.82 13.68 10.72
C LYS A 225 23.52 12.33 10.62
N LYS A 226 22.75 11.24 10.68
CA LYS A 226 23.24 9.87 10.46
C LYS A 226 22.33 9.19 9.44
N LEU A 227 22.93 8.43 8.55
CA LEU A 227 22.22 7.66 7.55
C LEU A 227 22.83 6.26 7.46
N LYS A 228 21.97 5.25 7.39
CA LYS A 228 22.38 3.87 7.15
C LYS A 228 21.48 3.26 6.09
N LEU A 229 22.07 2.86 4.97
CA LEU A 229 21.40 2.00 4.00
C LEU A 229 21.20 0.62 4.63
N LEU A 230 19.97 0.13 4.63
CA LEU A 230 19.62 -1.20 5.07
C LEU A 230 19.62 -2.12 3.84
N LYS A 231 20.70 -2.86 3.68
CA LYS A 231 20.77 -4.02 2.77
C LYS A 231 20.24 -5.21 3.56
N ASP A 232 19.30 -5.94 2.96
CA ASP A 232 18.57 -7.08 3.53
C ASP A 232 18.92 -7.41 4.98
N ILE A 233 18.04 -7.05 5.91
CA ILE A 233 18.13 -7.62 7.26
C ILE A 233 18.02 -9.12 7.09
N ASP A 234 19.06 -9.83 7.53
CA ASP A 234 19.02 -11.28 7.69
C ASP A 234 17.91 -11.60 8.72
N ILE A 235 16.74 -11.99 8.20
CA ILE A 235 15.52 -12.26 8.98
C ILE A 235 15.67 -13.56 9.80
N SER A 236 16.84 -14.21 9.76
CA SER A 236 17.11 -15.47 10.45
C SER A 236 17.15 -15.38 11.98
N LYS A 237 17.15 -14.19 12.59
CA LYS A 237 16.99 -14.02 14.04
C LYS A 237 15.55 -13.68 14.42
N ARG A 238 14.65 -14.66 14.22
CA ARG A 238 13.37 -14.75 14.93
C ARG A 238 13.66 -15.22 16.36
N GLU A 239 13.26 -14.42 17.34
CA GLU A 239 12.77 -14.91 18.64
C GLU A 239 11.26 -14.70 18.66
#